data_AF-A0A3A5VUG0-F1
#
_entry.id   AF-A0A3A5VUG0-F1
#
_cell.length_a   1.000
_cell.length_b   1.000
_cell.length_c   1.000
_cell.angle_alpha   90.00
_cell.angle_beta   90.00
_cell.angle_gamma   90.00
#
_symmetry.space_group_name_H-M   'P 1'
#
loop_
_entity.id
_entity.type
_entity.pdbx_description
1 polymer ?
#
loop_
_entity_poly.entity_id
_entity_poly.type
_entity_poly.pdbx_seq_one_letter_code
_entity_poly.pdbx_strand_id
1 'polypeptide(L)'
;GTPGHMVLDQTTGILYISDAGANRVLWVNTDDSTYTTTDLMNDPSRLEPLAEYTRVAGIEWGVLASGLNRPSGIALDDGQLFVSENGNGKIVAYDLATDGKSGAQLDKIQTSATSIMGLEVGPNGHLYYVDNGQDKVLRIDPYMDEDGDGIGDGVDNCPYIANPLQANFDNDTLGDVCDYDDDNDTVLDSDDQCAQGYLDWTSTALTDHDGDGCNDSTEDIDDDNDGIIDSSDLCSIGALSWQSTSSTDYDSDGCQDATEDLDDDNDRICDGTESDNVWACTPSTASVDLCPTSSLSFFSNIGNDADRDGCEDATEDLDDDNDGFTDDIDTCPRNSGTSSLGLELGCEDYDLDGYSDATDVFPTESTQWLDSDEDGYGDNADGFQGDGCSDVVGDSTQDRFGCPDTDTDGWSDLNDAFPNEVTQHSDTDGDGFGDSINGFQGDECLTDAGTSTEDRFGCLDTDSDGWSDLNDAFPGDVTQHSDDDGDG
;
A
#
# COMPACT_ATOMS: atom_id res chain seq x y z
N GLY A 1 46.43 -63.80 42.39
CA GLY A 1 46.32 -62.82 43.50
C GLY A 1 45.78 -61.52 42.94
N THR A 2 45.39 -60.56 43.78
CA THR A 2 45.17 -59.18 43.30
C THR A 2 46.52 -58.59 42.94
N PRO A 3 46.72 -58.06 41.72
CA PRO A 3 47.95 -57.35 41.41
C PRO A 3 48.01 -56.07 42.25
N GLY A 4 49.20 -55.72 42.73
CA GLY A 4 49.48 -54.36 43.17
C GLY A 4 49.96 -53.54 41.98
N HIS A 5 49.52 -52.29 41.89
CA HIS A 5 50.01 -51.28 40.95
C HIS A 5 50.91 -50.26 41.65
N MET A 6 51.78 -49.62 40.89
CA MET A 6 52.67 -48.58 41.40
C MET A 6 52.73 -47.42 40.41
N VAL A 7 52.87 -46.19 40.92
CA VAL A 7 53.01 -44.98 40.12
C VAL A 7 54.11 -44.11 40.72
N LEU A 8 55.01 -43.61 39.88
CA LEU A 8 56.11 -42.74 40.28
C LEU A 8 55.70 -41.29 40.00
N ASP A 9 55.71 -40.47 41.04
CA ASP A 9 55.73 -39.02 40.87
C ASP A 9 57.17 -38.59 40.52
N GLN A 10 57.38 -38.25 39.25
CA GLN A 10 58.68 -37.83 38.75
C GLN A 10 59.12 -36.46 39.31
N THR A 11 58.18 -35.66 39.82
CA THR A 11 58.48 -34.33 40.37
C THR A 11 59.03 -34.43 41.78
N THR A 12 58.43 -35.28 42.61
CA THR A 12 58.80 -35.44 44.03
C THR A 12 59.78 -36.58 44.27
N GLY A 13 59.97 -37.49 43.31
CA GLY A 13 60.78 -38.70 43.49
C GLY A 13 60.11 -39.73 44.41
N ILE A 14 58.79 -39.65 44.57
CA ILE A 14 58.02 -40.57 45.42
C ILE A 14 57.33 -41.63 44.57
N LEU A 15 57.63 -42.90 44.84
CA LEU A 15 56.95 -44.05 44.26
C LEU A 15 55.81 -44.48 45.19
N TYR A 16 54.58 -44.39 44.71
CA TYR A 16 53.39 -44.89 45.40
C TYR A 16 53.11 -46.33 44.99
N ILE A 17 52.84 -47.19 45.96
CA ILE A 17 52.60 -48.62 45.73
C ILE A 17 51.29 -49.03 46.40
N SER A 18 50.37 -49.58 45.63
CA SER A 18 49.18 -50.25 46.17
C SER A 18 49.54 -51.66 46.66
N ASP A 19 49.53 -51.83 47.97
CA ASP A 19 49.82 -53.10 48.64
C ASP A 19 48.50 -53.83 48.91
N ALA A 20 48.07 -54.58 47.90
CA ALA A 20 46.83 -55.35 47.95
C ALA A 20 46.81 -56.39 49.08
N GLY A 21 47.98 -56.94 49.45
CA GLY A 21 48.10 -57.98 50.46
C GLY A 21 47.94 -57.46 51.89
N ALA A 22 48.36 -56.22 52.14
CA ALA A 22 48.25 -55.57 53.45
C ALA A 22 47.21 -54.44 53.51
N ASN A 23 46.36 -54.30 52.48
CA ASN A 23 45.22 -53.37 52.47
C ASN A 23 45.63 -51.90 52.73
N ARG A 24 46.69 -51.46 52.05
CA ARG A 24 47.31 -50.13 52.26
C ARG A 24 47.97 -49.59 50.99
N VAL A 25 48.31 -48.30 51.02
CA VAL A 25 49.18 -47.66 50.04
C VAL A 25 50.47 -47.25 50.73
N LEU A 26 51.59 -47.58 50.10
CA LEU A 26 52.92 -47.21 50.55
C LEU A 26 53.44 -46.05 49.69
N TRP A 27 54.33 -45.25 50.26
CA TRP A 27 55.19 -44.34 49.53
C TRP A 27 56.64 -44.75 49.78
N VAL A 28 57.49 -44.65 48.75
CA VAL A 28 58.92 -44.94 48.80
C VAL A 28 59.67 -43.77 48.18
N ASN A 29 60.65 -43.22 48.89
CA ASN A 29 61.50 -42.17 48.35
C ASN A 29 62.57 -42.79 47.45
N THR A 30 62.46 -42.60 46.13
CA THR A 30 63.40 -43.17 45.17
C THR A 30 64.71 -42.39 45.08
N ASP A 31 64.73 -41.16 45.58
CA ASP A 31 65.91 -40.29 45.59
C ASP A 31 66.75 -40.45 46.86
N ASP A 32 66.29 -41.27 47.81
CA ASP A 32 67.08 -41.64 48.98
C ASP A 32 68.37 -42.33 48.53
N SER A 33 69.52 -41.86 49.04
CA SER A 33 70.84 -42.40 48.73
C SER A 33 71.45 -43.20 49.89
N THR A 34 70.71 -43.35 50.99
CA THR A 34 71.17 -43.99 52.24
C THR A 34 70.89 -45.50 52.28
N TYR A 35 70.30 -46.06 51.23
CA TYR A 35 70.02 -47.48 51.12
C TYR A 35 71.26 -48.32 50.83
N THR A 36 71.14 -49.61 51.07
CA THR A 36 72.13 -50.64 50.74
C THR A 36 71.53 -51.61 49.75
N THR A 37 72.33 -52.06 48.78
CA THR A 37 71.94 -53.10 47.83
C THR A 37 72.72 -54.38 48.09
N THR A 38 72.02 -55.50 48.01
CA THR A 38 72.65 -56.83 48.02
C THR A 38 72.23 -57.55 46.75
N ASP A 39 73.22 -57.97 45.96
CA ASP A 39 72.98 -58.85 44.81
C ASP A 39 72.54 -60.24 45.31
N LEU A 40 71.38 -60.67 44.84
CA LEU A 40 70.75 -61.96 45.14
C LEU A 40 70.68 -62.86 43.91
N MET A 41 71.41 -62.58 42.84
CA MET A 41 71.38 -63.37 41.61
C MET A 41 71.69 -64.87 41.82
N ASN A 42 72.48 -65.18 42.85
CA ASN A 42 72.84 -66.55 43.23
C ASN A 42 72.05 -67.08 44.45
N ASP A 43 71.03 -66.35 44.92
CA ASP A 43 70.24 -66.75 46.07
C ASP A 43 69.29 -67.92 45.72
N PRO A 44 69.28 -69.01 46.51
CA PRO A 44 68.42 -70.17 46.26
C PRO A 44 66.92 -69.89 46.37
N SER A 45 66.51 -68.74 46.93
CA SER A 45 65.11 -68.30 47.00
C SER A 45 64.61 -67.60 45.72
N ARG A 46 65.46 -67.46 44.70
CA ARG A 46 65.08 -66.85 43.42
C ARG A 46 63.96 -67.64 42.74
N LEU A 47 62.86 -66.96 42.46
CA LEU A 47 61.64 -67.55 41.92
C LEU A 47 61.64 -67.68 40.39
N GLU A 48 62.38 -66.83 39.66
CA GLU A 48 62.39 -66.78 38.20
C GLU A 48 63.77 -66.39 37.61
N PRO A 49 64.09 -66.77 36.36
CA PRO A 49 65.32 -66.35 35.69
C PRO A 49 65.24 -64.87 35.27
N LEU A 50 65.75 -63.99 36.13
CA LEU A 50 65.79 -62.54 35.90
C LEU A 50 67.17 -62.06 35.43
N ALA A 51 67.20 -60.91 34.75
CA ALA A 51 68.44 -60.24 34.36
C ALA A 51 69.17 -59.62 35.57
N GLU A 52 68.41 -59.21 36.57
CA GLU A 52 68.91 -58.66 37.84
C GLU A 52 67.98 -59.13 38.97
N TYR A 53 68.57 -59.47 40.12
CA TYR A 53 67.81 -59.78 41.32
C TYR A 53 68.54 -59.20 42.52
N THR A 54 68.08 -58.05 42.99
CA THR A 54 68.71 -57.28 44.05
C THR A 54 67.73 -57.05 45.20
N ARG A 55 68.24 -57.12 46.43
CA ARG A 55 67.51 -56.66 47.62
C ARG A 55 68.02 -55.29 48.01
N VAL A 56 67.10 -54.34 48.04
CA VAL A 56 67.32 -52.98 48.56
C VAL A 56 66.85 -52.93 50.01
N ALA A 57 67.71 -52.46 50.91
CA ALA A 57 67.40 -52.33 52.33
C ALA A 57 67.84 -50.97 52.88
N GLY A 58 67.03 -50.38 53.75
CA GLY A 58 67.31 -49.08 54.39
C GLY A 58 66.81 -47.86 53.62
N ILE A 59 66.06 -48.04 52.53
CA ILE A 59 65.39 -46.95 51.81
C ILE A 59 64.31 -46.29 52.68
N GLU A 60 64.15 -44.98 52.59
CA GLU A 60 63.08 -44.22 53.23
C GLU A 60 61.72 -44.57 52.60
N TRP A 61 60.77 -45.02 53.42
CA TRP A 61 59.41 -45.34 53.01
C TRP A 61 58.42 -45.15 54.16
N GLY A 62 57.12 -45.09 53.84
CA GLY A 62 56.05 -45.01 54.82
C GLY A 62 54.71 -45.53 54.30
N VAL A 63 53.68 -45.44 55.14
CA VAL A 63 52.30 -45.80 54.81
C VAL A 63 51.50 -44.53 54.59
N LEU A 64 50.99 -44.33 53.37
CA LEU A 64 50.15 -43.18 53.02
C LEU A 64 48.71 -43.37 53.48
N ALA A 65 48.14 -44.55 53.18
CA ALA A 65 46.77 -44.89 53.51
C ALA A 65 46.67 -46.35 53.97
N SER A 66 45.73 -46.65 54.86
CA SER A 66 45.47 -48.02 55.36
C SER A 66 43.98 -48.28 55.51
N GLY A 67 43.59 -49.55 55.64
CA GLY A 67 42.18 -49.94 55.78
C GLY A 67 41.42 -49.99 54.46
N LEU A 68 42.14 -50.04 53.33
CA LEU A 68 41.57 -50.19 52.00
C LEU A 68 41.14 -51.65 51.75
N ASN A 69 40.27 -51.90 50.78
CA ASN A 69 39.82 -53.24 50.43
C ASN A 69 40.54 -53.75 49.17
N ARG A 70 41.69 -54.40 49.36
CA ARG A 70 42.53 -54.96 48.29
C ARG A 70 42.82 -53.91 47.20
N PRO A 71 43.53 -52.82 47.53
CA PRO A 71 43.85 -51.78 46.56
C PRO A 71 44.64 -52.36 45.39
N SER A 72 44.27 -52.01 44.16
CA SER A 72 44.73 -52.72 42.95
C SER A 72 45.18 -51.81 41.81
N GLY A 73 44.52 -50.67 41.60
CA GLY A 73 44.92 -49.64 40.64
C GLY A 73 45.25 -48.35 41.37
N ILE A 74 46.26 -47.63 40.88
CA ILE A 74 46.70 -46.35 41.43
C ILE A 74 47.04 -45.41 40.29
N ALA A 75 46.52 -44.19 40.34
CA ALA A 75 46.78 -43.13 39.36
C ALA A 75 47.07 -41.82 40.11
N LEU A 76 47.92 -40.99 39.52
CA LEU A 76 48.35 -39.71 40.08
C LEU A 76 48.06 -38.61 39.06
N ASP A 77 47.40 -37.56 39.47
CA ASP A 77 47.18 -36.36 38.65
C ASP A 77 47.10 -35.12 39.55
N ASP A 78 47.82 -34.06 39.17
CA ASP A 78 47.88 -32.75 39.84
C ASP A 78 47.86 -32.78 41.40
N GLY A 79 48.76 -33.56 42.01
CA GLY A 79 48.85 -33.68 43.48
C GLY A 79 47.74 -34.51 44.12
N GLN A 80 46.83 -35.09 43.34
CA GLN A 80 45.81 -36.02 43.80
C GLN A 80 46.19 -37.46 43.46
N LEU A 81 46.01 -38.35 44.44
CA LEU A 81 46.23 -39.78 44.29
C LEU A 81 44.90 -40.51 44.31
N PHE A 82 44.58 -41.17 43.20
CA PHE A 82 43.39 -42.01 43.07
C PHE A 82 43.76 -43.47 43.27
N VAL A 83 43.02 -44.17 44.13
CA VAL A 83 43.28 -45.57 44.48
C VAL A 83 42.00 -46.37 44.31
N SER A 84 42.03 -47.36 43.42
CA SER A 84 40.90 -48.27 43.21
C SER A 84 40.98 -49.50 44.12
N GLU A 85 39.83 -49.94 44.59
CA GLU A 85 39.66 -51.05 45.53
C GLU A 85 39.04 -52.26 44.84
N ASN A 86 39.84 -53.32 44.63
CA ASN A 86 39.41 -54.54 43.96
C ASN A 86 38.28 -55.28 44.69
N GLY A 87 38.15 -55.09 46.01
CA GLY A 87 37.21 -55.87 46.82
C GLY A 87 35.81 -55.27 46.97
N ASN A 88 35.58 -54.04 46.51
CA ASN A 88 34.29 -53.36 46.64
C ASN A 88 33.96 -52.38 45.49
N GLY A 89 34.85 -52.21 44.50
CA GLY A 89 34.59 -51.36 43.35
C GLY A 89 34.63 -49.87 43.62
N LYS A 90 35.24 -49.44 44.73
CA LYS A 90 35.38 -48.02 45.05
C LYS A 90 36.68 -47.47 44.50
N ILE A 91 36.66 -46.19 44.18
CA ILE A 91 37.86 -45.39 43.94
C ILE A 91 37.91 -44.33 45.02
N VAL A 92 39.03 -44.25 45.73
CA VAL A 92 39.26 -43.30 46.81
C VAL A 92 40.25 -42.25 46.31
N ALA A 93 39.88 -40.98 46.43
CA ALA A 93 40.76 -39.87 46.08
C ALA A 93 41.45 -39.32 47.34
N TYR A 94 42.74 -39.01 47.22
CA TYR A 94 43.54 -38.39 48.26
C TYR A 94 44.18 -37.11 47.74
N ASP A 95 44.14 -36.05 48.54
CA ASP A 95 44.93 -34.83 48.34
C ASP A 95 46.29 -35.01 49.01
N LEU A 96 47.36 -34.99 48.22
CA LEU A 96 48.71 -35.23 48.73
C LEU A 96 49.31 -33.96 49.34
N ALA A 97 50.02 -34.12 50.44
CA ALA A 97 50.86 -33.05 50.97
C ALA A 97 51.99 -32.72 49.97
N THR A 98 52.53 -31.50 50.04
CA THR A 98 53.58 -31.01 49.13
C THR A 98 54.85 -31.89 49.13
N ASP A 99 55.10 -32.65 50.19
CA ASP A 99 56.23 -33.59 50.27
C ASP A 99 55.95 -34.99 49.70
N GLY A 100 54.71 -35.27 49.29
CA GLY A 100 54.26 -36.58 48.80
C GLY A 100 54.21 -37.69 49.86
N LYS A 101 54.54 -37.40 51.13
CA LYS A 101 54.70 -38.42 52.18
C LYS A 101 53.45 -38.62 53.03
N SER A 102 52.41 -37.83 52.80
CA SER A 102 51.11 -37.95 53.44
C SER A 102 50.00 -37.48 52.51
N GLY A 103 48.76 -37.89 52.77
CA GLY A 103 47.61 -37.40 52.03
C GLY A 103 46.32 -37.43 52.86
N ALA A 104 45.44 -36.48 52.61
CA ALA A 104 44.10 -36.41 53.20
C ALA A 104 43.09 -37.04 52.24
N GLN A 105 42.21 -37.90 52.74
CA GLN A 105 41.15 -38.48 51.90
C GLN A 105 40.15 -37.37 51.51
N LEU A 106 39.93 -37.17 50.22
CA LEU A 106 38.95 -36.21 49.69
C LEU A 106 37.57 -36.84 49.63
N ASP A 107 37.40 -37.83 48.74
CA ASP A 107 36.10 -38.43 48.48
C ASP A 107 36.22 -39.90 48.02
N LYS A 108 35.08 -40.58 47.87
CA LYS A 108 34.96 -41.94 47.37
C LYS A 108 33.92 -42.03 46.27
N ILE A 109 34.36 -42.48 45.10
CA ILE A 109 33.49 -42.77 43.97
C ILE A 109 33.10 -44.25 44.05
N GLN A 110 31.81 -44.52 44.17
CA GLN A 110 31.28 -45.88 44.02
C GLN A 110 31.05 -46.14 42.52
N THR A 111 31.78 -47.09 41.95
CA THR A 111 31.55 -47.50 40.56
C THR A 111 30.50 -48.62 40.49
N SER A 112 30.07 -48.95 39.28
CA SER A 112 29.25 -50.14 38.99
C SER A 112 30.05 -51.45 39.03
N ALA A 113 31.39 -51.38 38.94
CA ALA A 113 32.25 -52.55 39.06
C ALA A 113 32.25 -53.09 40.49
N THR A 114 32.40 -54.40 40.63
CA THR A 114 32.67 -55.03 41.93
C THR A 114 34.15 -55.39 42.11
N SER A 115 34.92 -55.33 41.02
CA SER A 115 36.33 -55.70 40.98
C SER A 115 37.12 -54.84 39.97
N ILE A 116 37.69 -53.73 40.45
CA ILE A 116 38.54 -52.87 39.62
C ILE A 116 39.97 -53.43 39.61
N MET A 117 40.63 -53.48 38.46
CA MET A 117 42.00 -54.00 38.34
C MET A 117 43.04 -52.97 37.88
N GLY A 118 42.59 -51.85 37.32
CA GLY A 118 43.46 -50.80 36.83
C GLY A 118 42.75 -49.46 36.90
N LEU A 119 43.54 -48.41 37.01
CA LEU A 119 43.10 -47.03 37.10
C LEU A 119 44.14 -46.17 36.40
N GLU A 120 43.71 -45.25 35.54
CA GLU A 120 44.60 -44.35 34.80
C GLU A 120 43.88 -43.02 34.52
N VAL A 121 44.60 -41.90 34.58
CA VAL A 121 44.09 -40.60 34.10
C VAL A 121 44.51 -40.45 32.64
N GLY A 122 43.53 -40.32 31.76
CA GLY A 122 43.78 -40.16 30.33
C GLY A 122 44.33 -38.78 29.98
N PRO A 123 44.86 -38.61 28.75
CA PRO A 123 45.41 -37.32 28.30
C PRO A 123 44.36 -36.19 28.21
N ASN A 124 43.07 -36.51 28.30
CA ASN A 124 41.95 -35.57 28.37
C ASN A 124 41.52 -35.22 29.80
N GLY A 125 42.30 -35.62 30.81
CA GLY A 125 42.01 -35.33 32.22
C GLY A 125 40.92 -36.19 32.84
N HIS A 126 40.30 -37.11 32.09
CA HIS A 126 39.30 -38.01 32.64
C HIS A 126 39.95 -39.23 33.31
N LEU A 127 39.32 -39.70 34.40
CA LEU A 127 39.71 -40.90 35.11
C LEU A 127 39.05 -42.13 34.47
N TYR A 128 39.85 -43.14 34.12
CA TYR A 128 39.39 -44.40 33.54
C TYR A 128 39.70 -45.56 34.48
N TYR A 129 38.78 -46.52 34.59
CA TYR A 129 38.98 -47.73 35.38
C TYR A 129 38.71 -48.99 34.56
N VAL A 130 39.39 -50.08 34.93
CA VAL A 130 39.21 -51.41 34.31
C VAL A 130 38.26 -52.24 35.18
N ASP A 131 37.07 -52.52 34.68
CA ASP A 131 36.13 -53.46 35.28
C ASP A 131 36.44 -54.89 34.85
N ASN A 132 37.05 -55.66 35.76
CA ASN A 132 37.37 -57.07 35.52
C ASN A 132 36.14 -57.97 35.44
N GLY A 133 35.03 -57.60 36.06
CA GLY A 133 33.80 -58.39 36.03
C GLY A 133 33.10 -58.35 34.67
N GLN A 134 33.32 -57.27 33.90
CA GLN A 134 32.63 -57.00 32.64
C GLN A 134 33.56 -56.97 31.42
N ASP A 135 34.87 -57.16 31.59
CA ASP A 135 35.89 -57.04 30.53
C ASP A 135 35.84 -55.67 29.81
N LYS A 136 35.67 -54.57 30.55
CA LYS A 136 35.53 -53.20 30.01
C LYS A 136 36.49 -52.20 30.66
N VAL A 137 36.85 -51.18 29.87
CA VAL A 137 37.44 -49.93 30.36
C VAL A 137 36.34 -48.87 30.34
N LEU A 138 36.11 -48.20 31.46
CA LEU A 138 35.06 -47.19 31.60
C LEU A 138 35.66 -45.83 32.01
N ARG A 139 35.14 -44.75 31.43
CA ARG A 139 35.38 -43.36 31.83
C ARG A 139 34.49 -43.02 33.03
N ILE A 140 34.97 -42.15 33.92
CA ILE A 140 34.16 -41.57 34.99
C ILE A 140 33.83 -40.13 34.60
N ASP A 141 32.55 -39.85 34.43
CA ASP A 141 32.01 -38.51 34.24
C ASP A 141 31.23 -38.10 35.49
N PRO A 142 31.50 -36.92 36.07
CA PRO A 142 30.84 -36.48 37.30
C PRO A 142 29.39 -36.03 37.09
N TYR A 143 28.97 -35.78 35.85
CA TYR A 143 27.63 -35.31 35.49
C TYR A 143 27.03 -36.19 34.39
N MET A 144 25.70 -36.34 34.42
CA MET A 144 24.93 -36.97 33.34
C MET A 144 24.80 -35.94 32.21
N ASP A 145 24.95 -36.42 30.98
CA ASP A 145 24.97 -35.69 29.71
C ASP A 145 24.33 -36.66 28.72
N GLU A 146 23.00 -36.55 28.56
CA GLU A 146 22.17 -37.54 27.85
C GLU A 146 22.35 -37.45 26.32
N ASP A 147 22.55 -36.25 25.77
CA ASP A 147 22.70 -36.03 24.33
C ASP A 147 24.17 -35.90 23.86
N GLY A 148 25.12 -35.81 24.78
CA GLY A 148 26.55 -35.89 24.53
C GLY A 148 27.15 -34.60 23.99
N ASP A 149 26.54 -33.46 24.27
CA ASP A 149 26.94 -32.16 23.73
C ASP A 149 28.07 -31.48 24.55
N GLY A 150 28.38 -32.03 25.73
CA GLY A 150 29.43 -31.57 26.64
C GLY A 150 28.93 -30.65 27.77
N ILE A 151 27.64 -30.37 27.82
CA ILE A 151 26.93 -29.71 28.91
C ILE A 151 26.22 -30.79 29.74
N GLY A 152 26.16 -30.62 31.05
CA GLY A 152 25.48 -31.60 31.92
C GLY A 152 23.99 -31.28 32.04
N ASP A 153 23.12 -32.30 32.03
CA ASP A 153 21.64 -32.18 32.03
C ASP A 153 21.06 -31.19 33.06
N GLY A 154 21.77 -30.94 34.17
CA GLY A 154 21.32 -30.04 35.24
C GLY A 154 21.53 -28.55 34.96
N VAL A 155 22.30 -28.20 33.93
CA VAL A 155 22.53 -26.83 33.45
C VAL A 155 22.25 -26.68 31.96
N ASP A 156 21.92 -27.79 31.30
CA ASP A 156 21.57 -27.85 29.88
C ASP A 156 20.16 -27.28 29.64
N ASN A 157 20.05 -26.28 28.76
CA ASN A 157 18.75 -25.73 28.35
C ASN A 157 18.01 -26.60 27.31
N CYS A 158 18.68 -27.57 26.70
CA CYS A 158 18.09 -28.59 25.83
C CYS A 158 18.60 -30.02 26.14
N PRO A 159 18.24 -30.63 27.29
CA PRO A 159 18.83 -31.88 27.80
C PRO A 159 18.74 -33.15 26.93
N TYR A 160 18.09 -33.07 25.77
CA TYR A 160 17.90 -34.20 24.86
C TYR A 160 18.29 -33.85 23.42
N ILE A 161 18.73 -32.62 23.14
CA ILE A 161 19.09 -32.15 21.80
C ILE A 161 20.39 -31.35 21.89
N ALA A 162 21.46 -31.97 21.41
CA ALA A 162 22.80 -31.44 21.54
C ALA A 162 22.94 -30.01 20.99
N ASN A 163 23.19 -29.04 21.87
CA ASN A 163 23.40 -27.64 21.56
C ASN A 163 24.57 -27.08 22.41
N PRO A 164 25.84 -27.43 22.09
CA PRO A 164 27.01 -27.12 22.92
C PRO A 164 27.25 -25.62 23.19
N LEU A 165 26.61 -24.74 22.43
CA LEU A 165 26.69 -23.28 22.58
C LEU A 165 25.64 -22.71 23.55
N GLN A 166 24.61 -23.50 23.90
CA GLN A 166 23.55 -23.15 24.85
C GLN A 166 22.92 -21.79 24.52
N ALA A 167 22.65 -21.58 23.23
CA ALA A 167 21.90 -20.41 22.78
C ALA A 167 20.48 -20.47 23.37
N ASN A 168 19.99 -19.30 23.77
CA ASN A 168 18.66 -19.06 24.32
C ASN A 168 18.39 -17.57 24.09
N PHE A 169 17.63 -17.26 23.05
CA PHE A 169 17.44 -15.91 22.55
C PHE A 169 16.56 -15.06 23.47
N ASP A 170 15.38 -15.54 23.84
CA ASP A 170 14.43 -14.90 24.75
C ASP A 170 14.74 -15.04 26.25
N ASN A 171 15.69 -15.91 26.61
CA ASN A 171 16.06 -16.29 27.98
C ASN A 171 14.94 -16.99 28.77
N ASP A 172 14.14 -17.81 28.11
CA ASP A 172 13.13 -18.65 28.75
C ASP A 172 13.75 -19.92 29.39
N THR A 173 12.98 -20.98 29.60
CA THR A 173 13.48 -22.26 30.16
C THR A 173 14.03 -23.26 29.15
N LEU A 174 13.74 -23.06 27.87
CA LEU A 174 14.23 -23.86 26.75
C LEU A 174 15.44 -23.15 26.13
N GLY A 175 15.99 -23.67 25.05
CA GLY A 175 17.03 -22.98 24.29
C GLY A 175 16.74 -23.16 22.81
N ASP A 176 17.36 -22.33 21.97
CA ASP A 176 16.96 -22.15 20.56
C ASP A 176 16.77 -23.45 19.75
N VAL A 177 17.48 -24.50 20.12
CA VAL A 177 17.46 -25.78 19.40
C VAL A 177 16.27 -26.67 19.78
N CYS A 178 15.66 -26.43 20.95
CA CYS A 178 14.55 -27.19 21.50
C CYS A 178 13.35 -26.33 21.90
N ASP A 179 13.43 -25.02 21.71
CA ASP A 179 12.27 -24.14 21.65
C ASP A 179 11.59 -24.26 20.27
N TYR A 180 10.34 -23.83 20.19
CA TYR A 180 9.58 -23.73 18.96
C TYR A 180 9.16 -22.29 18.63
N ASP A 181 9.50 -21.37 19.52
CA ASP A 181 9.17 -19.94 19.50
C ASP A 181 10.32 -19.23 20.24
N ASP A 182 11.40 -18.96 19.50
CA ASP A 182 12.70 -18.51 20.01
C ASP A 182 12.67 -17.09 20.61
N ASP A 183 11.69 -16.27 20.23
CA ASP A 183 11.51 -14.89 20.71
C ASP A 183 10.21 -14.65 21.50
N ASN A 184 9.37 -15.68 21.64
CA ASN A 184 8.15 -15.73 22.45
C ASN A 184 7.06 -14.73 22.01
N ASP A 185 7.01 -14.43 20.71
CA ASP A 185 6.05 -13.51 20.11
C ASP A 185 4.68 -14.17 19.78
N THR A 186 4.56 -15.50 19.99
CA THR A 186 3.40 -16.37 19.74
C THR A 186 3.26 -16.95 18.33
N VAL A 187 4.15 -16.61 17.40
CA VAL A 187 4.35 -17.30 16.11
C VAL A 187 5.39 -18.41 16.32
N LEU A 188 5.28 -19.51 15.59
CA LEU A 188 6.27 -20.58 15.69
C LEU A 188 7.40 -20.30 14.71
N ASP A 189 8.65 -20.63 15.06
CA ASP A 189 9.83 -20.39 14.20
C ASP A 189 9.68 -20.93 12.77
N SER A 190 8.84 -21.96 12.57
CA SER A 190 8.59 -22.55 11.26
C SER A 190 7.67 -21.73 10.35
N ASP A 191 6.85 -20.89 10.95
CA ASP A 191 5.88 -19.99 10.31
C ASP A 191 6.27 -18.51 10.49
N ASP A 192 7.42 -18.24 11.11
CA ASP A 192 7.95 -16.92 11.45
C ASP A 192 9.11 -16.51 10.53
N GLN A 193 9.01 -15.36 9.84
CA GLN A 193 10.07 -14.78 9.01
C GLN A 193 11.18 -14.14 9.84
N CYS A 194 10.87 -13.76 11.07
CA CYS A 194 11.71 -13.11 12.06
C CYS A 194 11.92 -13.96 13.32
N ALA A 195 12.04 -15.29 13.20
CA ALA A 195 12.17 -16.26 14.31
C ALA A 195 13.17 -15.94 15.46
N GLN A 196 14.06 -14.95 15.32
CA GLN A 196 14.83 -14.39 16.43
C GLN A 196 14.74 -12.86 16.39
N GLY A 197 13.53 -12.34 16.63
CA GLY A 197 13.15 -10.95 16.43
C GLY A 197 13.30 -10.07 17.67
N TYR A 198 12.56 -8.96 17.71
CA TYR A 198 12.54 -8.15 18.92
C TYR A 198 11.79 -8.86 20.05
N LEU A 199 12.30 -8.78 21.28
CA LEU A 199 11.61 -9.34 22.44
C LEU A 199 10.58 -8.35 23.02
N ASP A 200 9.70 -8.85 23.90
CA ASP A 200 8.70 -8.08 24.65
C ASP A 200 7.50 -7.55 23.82
N TRP A 201 7.13 -8.23 22.73
CA TRP A 201 5.88 -8.00 22.00
C TRP A 201 5.18 -9.33 21.69
N THR A 202 4.04 -9.29 21.02
CA THR A 202 3.33 -10.49 20.56
C THR A 202 2.70 -10.21 19.20
N SER A 203 2.80 -11.15 18.27
CA SER A 203 2.11 -11.10 16.99
C SER A 203 0.60 -10.97 17.17
N THR A 204 0.06 -9.91 16.58
CA THR A 204 -1.37 -9.60 16.51
C THR A 204 -1.61 -8.78 15.25
N ALA A 205 -2.83 -8.82 14.70
CA ALA A 205 -3.22 -8.01 13.54
C ALA A 205 -3.17 -6.46 13.74
N LEU A 206 -2.53 -5.96 14.79
CA LEU A 206 -2.24 -4.53 15.01
C LEU A 206 -0.73 -4.23 15.08
N THR A 207 0.11 -5.26 15.12
CA THR A 207 1.56 -5.18 15.36
C THR A 207 2.38 -6.10 14.46
N ASP A 208 1.68 -6.89 13.66
CA ASP A 208 2.11 -7.90 12.68
C ASP A 208 0.89 -8.05 11.74
N HIS A 209 0.83 -7.19 10.73
CA HIS A 209 -0.37 -7.00 9.90
C HIS A 209 -0.66 -8.22 9.03
N ASP A 210 0.36 -8.82 8.42
CA ASP A 210 0.23 -10.02 7.59
C ASP A 210 0.32 -11.35 8.36
N GLY A 211 0.80 -11.33 9.60
CA GLY A 211 0.87 -12.48 10.48
C GLY A 211 2.10 -13.36 10.24
N ASP A 212 3.21 -12.79 9.76
CA ASP A 212 4.43 -13.52 9.44
C ASP A 212 5.45 -13.61 10.59
N GLY A 213 5.12 -13.07 11.77
CA GLY A 213 5.99 -13.08 12.95
C GLY A 213 7.01 -11.95 13.01
N CYS A 214 7.03 -11.04 12.02
CA CYS A 214 7.82 -9.82 12.09
C CYS A 214 7.02 -8.66 12.66
N ASN A 215 7.67 -7.81 13.46
CA ASN A 215 7.02 -6.61 13.98
C ASN A 215 7.03 -5.46 12.97
N ASP A 216 5.82 -5.02 12.55
CA ASP A 216 5.57 -3.89 11.62
C ASP A 216 6.47 -2.67 11.90
N SER A 217 6.60 -2.31 13.17
CA SER A 217 7.22 -1.02 13.54
C SER A 217 8.74 -1.03 13.59
N THR A 218 9.38 -2.20 13.50
CA THR A 218 10.81 -2.33 13.82
C THR A 218 11.62 -3.27 12.95
N GLU A 219 11.07 -4.40 12.52
CA GLU A 219 11.83 -5.45 11.84
C GLU A 219 11.18 -5.99 10.59
N ASP A 220 9.87 -5.82 10.46
CA ASP A 220 9.20 -5.90 9.18
C ASP A 220 9.49 -4.65 8.33
N ILE A 221 9.55 -4.83 7.02
CA ILE A 221 9.78 -3.77 6.04
C ILE A 221 8.75 -3.82 4.90
N ASP A 222 7.79 -4.72 4.98
CA ASP A 222 6.77 -5.06 3.98
C ASP A 222 5.55 -5.62 4.74
N ASP A 223 4.87 -4.76 5.51
CA ASP A 223 3.91 -5.18 6.55
C ASP A 223 2.68 -5.97 6.00
N ASP A 224 2.39 -5.89 4.70
CA ASP A 224 1.30 -6.64 4.04
C ASP A 224 1.77 -7.75 3.08
N ASN A 225 3.09 -7.91 2.96
CA ASN A 225 3.81 -8.94 2.20
C ASN A 225 3.41 -9.01 0.71
N ASP A 226 3.06 -7.87 0.10
CA ASP A 226 2.74 -7.76 -1.32
C ASP A 226 4.00 -7.74 -2.22
N GLY A 227 5.17 -7.48 -1.62
CA GLY A 227 6.48 -7.43 -2.29
C GLY A 227 7.02 -6.02 -2.56
N ILE A 228 6.33 -4.96 -2.14
CA ILE A 228 6.77 -3.57 -2.14
C ILE A 228 7.05 -3.15 -0.70
N ILE A 229 8.26 -2.65 -0.44
CA ILE A 229 8.64 -2.26 0.93
C ILE A 229 7.90 -0.98 1.38
N ASP A 230 7.57 -0.84 2.66
CA ASP A 230 6.75 0.27 3.21
C ASP A 230 7.24 1.66 2.78
N SER A 231 8.56 1.81 2.64
CA SER A 231 9.16 3.10 2.25
C SER A 231 8.89 3.52 0.80
N SER A 232 8.43 2.59 -0.02
CA SER A 232 8.05 2.75 -1.43
C SER A 232 6.60 2.36 -1.70
N ASP A 233 5.86 1.99 -0.65
CA ASP A 233 4.48 1.56 -0.68
C ASP A 233 3.55 2.69 -0.17
N LEU A 234 2.55 3.07 -0.95
CA LEU A 234 1.53 4.04 -0.54
C LEU A 234 0.43 3.41 0.33
N CYS A 235 0.28 2.09 0.27
CA CYS A 235 -0.63 1.22 0.99
C CYS A 235 0.09 0.28 1.96
N SER A 236 1.12 0.74 2.67
CA SER A 236 1.98 -0.09 3.55
C SER A 236 1.30 -0.94 4.65
N ILE A 237 -0.02 -0.91 4.81
CA ILE A 237 -0.81 -1.82 5.65
C ILE A 237 -2.07 -2.22 4.87
N GLY A 238 -1.85 -2.70 3.65
CA GLY A 238 -2.84 -2.85 2.61
C GLY A 238 -3.55 -4.20 2.63
N ALA A 239 -4.08 -4.58 1.47
CA ALA A 239 -4.73 -5.86 1.31
C ALA A 239 -3.73 -7.01 1.49
N LEU A 240 -4.13 -8.08 2.18
CA LEU A 240 -3.28 -9.26 2.33
C LEU A 240 -3.50 -10.27 1.20
N SER A 241 -2.53 -11.17 0.99
CA SER A 241 -2.63 -12.33 0.08
C SER A 241 -2.68 -12.01 -1.41
N TRP A 242 -1.93 -11.00 -1.84
CA TRP A 242 -1.67 -10.71 -3.24
C TRP A 242 -0.17 -10.43 -3.44
N GLN A 243 0.24 -10.07 -4.65
CA GLN A 243 1.59 -9.59 -4.91
C GLN A 243 1.51 -8.43 -5.89
N SER A 244 2.31 -7.39 -5.68
CA SER A 244 2.47 -6.30 -6.64
C SER A 244 3.00 -6.84 -7.97
N THR A 245 2.18 -6.67 -9.01
CA THR A 245 2.50 -7.04 -10.39
C THR A 245 1.82 -6.04 -11.30
N SER A 246 2.33 -5.85 -12.52
CA SER A 246 1.75 -4.95 -13.53
C SER A 246 0.33 -5.30 -14.02
N SER A 247 -0.37 -6.22 -13.35
CA SER A 247 -1.75 -6.60 -13.62
C SER A 247 -2.67 -6.50 -12.40
N THR A 248 -2.10 -6.16 -11.24
CA THR A 248 -2.78 -6.03 -9.95
C THR A 248 -2.38 -4.77 -9.19
N ASP A 249 -1.30 -4.13 -9.63
CA ASP A 249 -0.73 -2.84 -9.19
C ASP A 249 -0.07 -2.26 -10.47
N TYR A 250 -0.83 -1.44 -11.19
CA TYR A 250 -0.47 -1.01 -12.54
C TYR A 250 0.74 -0.07 -12.54
N ASP A 251 0.84 0.83 -11.57
CA ASP A 251 1.88 1.84 -11.48
C ASP A 251 3.05 1.48 -10.54
N SER A 252 2.92 0.38 -9.81
CA SER A 252 3.90 -0.19 -8.88
C SER A 252 4.13 0.63 -7.61
N ASP A 253 3.06 1.22 -7.07
CA ASP A 253 3.10 2.01 -5.85
C ASP A 253 2.79 1.22 -4.56
N GLY A 254 2.53 -0.10 -4.67
CA GLY A 254 2.21 -1.00 -3.56
C GLY A 254 0.72 -1.08 -3.23
N CYS A 255 -0.14 -0.42 -4.01
CA CYS A 255 -1.58 -0.48 -3.82
C CYS A 255 -2.25 -1.39 -4.85
N GLN A 256 -3.14 -2.25 -4.36
CA GLN A 256 -3.95 -3.07 -5.26
C GLN A 256 -5.03 -2.25 -5.99
N ASP A 257 -4.92 -2.21 -7.31
CA ASP A 257 -5.88 -1.60 -8.26
C ASP A 257 -7.35 -1.90 -7.89
N ALA A 258 -7.62 -3.15 -7.54
CA ALA A 258 -8.99 -3.63 -7.38
C ALA A 258 -9.70 -3.15 -6.11
N THR A 259 -8.97 -2.70 -5.08
CA THR A 259 -9.55 -2.53 -3.73
C THR A 259 -9.05 -1.36 -2.91
N GLU A 260 -7.81 -0.92 -3.11
CA GLU A 260 -7.18 0.06 -2.22
C GLU A 260 -6.57 1.25 -2.95
N ASP A 261 -6.13 1.04 -4.20
CA ASP A 261 -5.80 2.13 -5.09
C ASP A 261 -7.10 2.82 -5.57
N LEU A 262 -7.03 4.15 -5.69
CA LEU A 262 -8.10 4.98 -6.23
C LEU A 262 -7.70 5.69 -7.52
N ASP A 263 -6.46 5.52 -7.98
CA ASP A 263 -5.84 6.15 -9.16
C ASP A 263 -4.77 5.20 -9.73
N ASP A 264 -5.24 4.09 -10.34
CA ASP A 264 -4.43 2.95 -10.81
C ASP A 264 -3.20 3.36 -11.67
N ASP A 265 -3.25 4.47 -12.41
CA ASP A 265 -2.17 4.95 -13.28
C ASP A 265 -1.49 6.25 -12.85
N ASN A 266 -1.93 6.77 -11.69
CA ASN A 266 -1.42 7.95 -11.03
C ASN A 266 -1.41 9.23 -11.90
N ASP A 267 -2.39 9.35 -12.80
CA ASP A 267 -2.55 10.49 -13.70
C ASP A 267 -3.23 11.71 -13.04
N ARG A 268 -3.73 11.53 -11.80
CA ARG A 268 -4.50 12.47 -10.94
C ARG A 268 -6.01 12.47 -11.15
N ILE A 269 -6.56 11.54 -11.91
CA ILE A 269 -7.98 11.30 -12.06
C ILE A 269 -8.30 10.02 -11.31
N CYS A 270 -9.33 10.08 -10.46
CA CYS A 270 -9.68 8.89 -9.68
C CYS A 270 -10.50 7.91 -10.54
N ASP A 271 -10.24 6.60 -10.40
CA ASP A 271 -10.96 5.51 -11.10
C ASP A 271 -12.48 5.56 -10.87
N GLY A 272 -12.87 6.11 -9.73
CA GLY A 272 -14.27 6.27 -9.33
C GLY A 272 -14.59 7.66 -8.77
N THR A 273 -15.72 7.72 -8.06
CA THR A 273 -16.20 8.99 -7.47
C THR A 273 -15.57 9.31 -6.12
N GLU A 274 -14.80 8.39 -5.56
CA GLU A 274 -14.15 8.58 -4.25
C GLU A 274 -12.85 9.34 -4.43
N SER A 275 -12.54 10.24 -3.49
CA SER A 275 -11.30 11.01 -3.48
C SER A 275 -10.78 11.04 -2.05
N ASP A 276 -9.52 10.67 -1.83
CA ASP A 276 -8.82 10.89 -0.57
C ASP A 276 -7.66 11.87 -0.76
N ASN A 277 -7.37 12.66 0.27
CA ASN A 277 -6.19 13.53 0.29
C ASN A 277 -4.87 12.74 0.29
N VAL A 278 -4.93 11.42 0.50
CA VAL A 278 -3.78 10.51 0.47
C VAL A 278 -3.31 10.27 -0.98
N TRP A 279 -4.24 9.91 -1.88
CA TRP A 279 -4.00 9.62 -3.30
C TRP A 279 -3.77 10.86 -4.17
N ALA A 280 -4.25 12.03 -3.72
CA ALA A 280 -4.13 13.29 -4.45
C ALA A 280 -4.76 13.32 -5.86
N CYS A 281 -5.66 12.37 -6.16
CA CYS A 281 -6.49 12.35 -7.37
C CYS A 281 -7.74 13.24 -7.23
N THR A 282 -8.34 13.60 -8.36
CA THR A 282 -9.63 14.29 -8.44
C THR A 282 -10.64 13.47 -9.22
N PRO A 283 -11.91 13.35 -8.79
CA PRO A 283 -12.89 12.57 -9.53
C PRO A 283 -13.06 13.09 -10.95
N SER A 284 -13.11 12.16 -11.90
CA SER A 284 -13.37 12.42 -13.32
C SER A 284 -14.67 13.20 -13.54
N THR A 285 -14.70 14.05 -14.56
CA THR A 285 -15.93 14.73 -15.00
C THR A 285 -16.96 13.76 -15.60
N ALA A 286 -16.50 12.61 -16.11
CA ALA A 286 -17.32 11.49 -16.57
C ALA A 286 -17.82 10.59 -15.43
N SER A 287 -17.57 10.96 -14.16
CA SER A 287 -17.89 10.22 -12.91
C SER A 287 -17.05 8.97 -12.63
N VAL A 288 -16.29 8.49 -13.61
CA VAL A 288 -15.29 7.42 -13.52
C VAL A 288 -14.17 7.75 -14.49
N ASP A 289 -12.96 7.30 -14.21
CA ASP A 289 -11.88 7.39 -15.18
C ASP A 289 -12.23 6.56 -16.44
N LEU A 290 -12.16 7.17 -17.63
CA LEU A 290 -12.41 6.48 -18.90
C LEU A 290 -11.17 5.73 -19.41
N CYS A 291 -9.99 6.09 -18.92
CA CYS A 291 -8.68 5.53 -19.23
C CYS A 291 -7.86 5.19 -17.96
N PRO A 292 -8.36 4.33 -17.05
CA PRO A 292 -7.74 4.02 -15.73
C PRO A 292 -6.38 3.30 -15.80
N THR A 293 -5.83 3.09 -16.99
CA THR A 293 -4.53 2.45 -17.20
C THR A 293 -3.78 3.15 -18.32
N SER A 294 -3.89 4.48 -18.36
CA SER A 294 -3.17 5.35 -19.28
C SER A 294 -1.66 5.19 -19.10
N SER A 295 -0.89 5.83 -19.97
CA SER A 295 0.57 5.76 -19.86
C SER A 295 1.06 6.39 -18.54
N LEU A 296 1.77 5.65 -17.67
CA LEU A 296 2.38 6.10 -16.39
C LEU A 296 3.28 7.37 -16.41
N SER A 297 3.50 7.99 -17.57
CA SER A 297 4.17 9.29 -17.72
C SER A 297 3.21 10.45 -17.98
N PHE A 298 1.93 10.15 -18.15
CA PHE A 298 0.85 11.08 -18.34
C PHE A 298 0.42 11.63 -16.98
N PHE A 299 -0.06 12.88 -17.01
CA PHE A 299 -0.68 13.52 -15.87
C PHE A 299 -1.77 14.43 -16.44
N SER A 300 -3.01 14.24 -16.02
CA SER A 300 -4.14 15.03 -16.44
C SER A 300 -3.94 16.51 -16.11
N ASN A 301 -4.20 17.35 -17.11
CA ASN A 301 -4.38 18.79 -16.96
C ASN A 301 -5.14 19.36 -18.17
N ILE A 302 -5.70 20.56 -18.00
CA ILE A 302 -6.53 21.23 -19.01
C ILE A 302 -5.85 21.47 -20.40
N GLY A 303 -4.56 21.17 -20.55
CA GLY A 303 -3.85 21.30 -21.81
C GLY A 303 -3.76 20.02 -22.64
N ASN A 304 -3.87 18.85 -22.00
CA ASN A 304 -3.69 17.52 -22.59
C ASN A 304 -4.79 16.51 -22.22
N ASP A 305 -5.78 16.97 -21.45
CA ASP A 305 -6.99 16.27 -21.03
C ASP A 305 -8.03 17.38 -20.79
N ALA A 306 -8.80 17.71 -21.83
CA ALA A 306 -9.59 18.93 -21.88
C ALA A 306 -10.83 18.87 -20.98
N ASP A 307 -11.51 17.73 -20.91
CA ASP A 307 -12.64 17.52 -20.00
C ASP A 307 -12.28 16.86 -18.67
N ARG A 308 -11.07 16.32 -18.49
CA ARG A 308 -10.61 15.65 -17.26
C ARG A 308 -11.33 14.34 -17.00
N ASP A 309 -11.43 13.53 -18.04
CA ASP A 309 -12.00 12.19 -17.95
C ASP A 309 -10.96 11.10 -17.67
N GLY A 310 -9.67 11.44 -17.67
CA GLY A 310 -8.52 10.55 -17.46
C GLY A 310 -7.83 10.11 -18.77
N CYS A 311 -8.38 10.47 -19.92
CA CYS A 311 -7.83 10.14 -21.22
C CYS A 311 -6.93 11.26 -21.77
N GLU A 312 -5.79 10.89 -22.39
CA GLU A 312 -4.95 11.88 -23.07
C GLU A 312 -5.55 12.25 -24.44
N ASP A 313 -5.90 13.54 -24.62
CA ASP A 313 -6.44 14.14 -25.85
C ASP A 313 -5.73 13.63 -27.14
N ALA A 314 -4.42 13.49 -27.07
CA ALA A 314 -3.59 13.30 -28.26
C ALA A 314 -3.56 11.86 -28.76
N THR A 315 -3.90 10.87 -27.93
CA THR A 315 -3.59 9.47 -28.21
C THR A 315 -4.66 8.46 -27.82
N GLU A 316 -5.35 8.66 -26.71
CA GLU A 316 -6.25 7.65 -26.11
C GLU A 316 -7.69 8.14 -26.00
N ASP A 317 -7.90 9.45 -25.99
CA ASP A 317 -9.21 10.06 -26.12
C ASP A 317 -9.66 10.14 -27.60
N LEU A 318 -10.96 10.01 -27.84
CA LEU A 318 -11.61 10.16 -29.14
C LEU A 318 -12.70 11.25 -29.14
N ASP A 319 -12.97 11.84 -27.98
CA ASP A 319 -14.00 12.83 -27.70
C ASP A 319 -13.45 13.75 -26.59
N ASP A 320 -12.45 14.57 -26.95
CA ASP A 320 -11.61 15.42 -26.06
C ASP A 320 -12.44 16.27 -25.04
N ASP A 321 -13.73 16.52 -25.28
CA ASP A 321 -14.60 17.26 -24.37
C ASP A 321 -15.89 16.54 -23.92
N ASN A 322 -16.03 15.27 -24.29
CA ASN A 322 -17.14 14.36 -23.98
C ASN A 322 -18.55 14.95 -24.22
N ASP A 323 -18.71 15.77 -25.26
CA ASP A 323 -20.02 16.32 -25.63
C ASP A 323 -20.86 15.36 -26.52
N GLY A 324 -20.24 14.26 -26.95
CA GLY A 324 -20.84 13.23 -27.78
C GLY A 324 -20.53 13.34 -29.27
N PHE A 325 -19.66 14.27 -29.67
CA PHE A 325 -19.10 14.40 -31.01
C PHE A 325 -17.60 14.04 -30.99
N THR A 326 -17.24 12.95 -31.68
CA THR A 326 -15.83 12.54 -31.76
C THR A 326 -14.96 13.57 -32.49
N ASP A 327 -13.67 13.65 -32.16
CA ASP A 327 -12.76 14.69 -32.69
C ASP A 327 -12.68 14.75 -34.23
N ASP A 328 -12.98 13.64 -34.91
CA ASP A 328 -12.96 13.55 -36.36
C ASP A 328 -14.18 14.22 -37.04
N ILE A 329 -15.25 14.45 -36.27
CA ILE A 329 -16.47 15.13 -36.70
C ILE A 329 -16.72 16.44 -35.96
N ASP A 330 -16.16 16.62 -34.77
CA ASP A 330 -16.29 17.83 -33.97
C ASP A 330 -15.43 18.96 -34.55
N THR A 331 -16.05 20.14 -34.69
CA THR A 331 -15.36 21.36 -35.12
C THR A 331 -14.75 22.13 -33.95
N CYS A 332 -15.27 21.91 -32.74
CA CYS A 332 -14.81 22.43 -31.48
C CYS A 332 -14.31 21.36 -30.48
N PRO A 333 -13.42 20.40 -30.83
CA PRO A 333 -13.09 19.20 -30.03
C PRO A 333 -12.77 19.37 -28.54
N ARG A 334 -12.45 20.58 -28.08
CA ARG A 334 -12.02 20.85 -26.70
C ARG A 334 -12.97 21.76 -25.92
N ASN A 335 -14.11 22.10 -26.51
CA ASN A 335 -15.11 22.95 -25.90
C ASN A 335 -16.50 22.36 -26.14
N SER A 336 -16.98 21.65 -25.12
CA SER A 336 -18.22 20.90 -25.18
C SER A 336 -19.38 21.73 -25.74
N GLY A 337 -20.06 21.18 -26.73
CA GLY A 337 -21.16 21.82 -27.42
C GLY A 337 -22.36 20.92 -27.63
N THR A 338 -23.39 21.46 -28.29
CA THR A 338 -24.57 20.65 -28.67
C THR A 338 -25.05 20.91 -30.09
N SER A 339 -24.36 21.81 -30.81
CA SER A 339 -24.67 22.11 -32.21
C SER A 339 -24.58 20.84 -33.06
N SER A 340 -25.65 20.59 -33.81
CA SER A 340 -25.87 19.35 -34.55
C SER A 340 -26.26 19.56 -36.01
N LEU A 341 -26.38 20.82 -36.42
CA LEU A 341 -26.70 21.28 -37.77
C LEU A 341 -25.60 22.23 -38.28
N GLY A 342 -25.61 22.48 -39.59
CA GLY A 342 -24.61 23.36 -40.21
C GLY A 342 -23.26 22.68 -40.43
N LEU A 343 -22.18 23.46 -40.29
CA LEU A 343 -20.80 23.02 -40.53
C LEU A 343 -19.95 22.98 -39.24
N GLU A 344 -20.39 23.67 -38.19
CA GLU A 344 -19.73 23.73 -36.89
C GLU A 344 -20.51 22.81 -35.96
N LEU A 345 -20.25 21.50 -36.04
CA LEU A 345 -20.84 20.50 -35.15
C LEU A 345 -20.01 20.42 -33.86
N GLY A 346 -20.63 20.06 -32.73
CA GLY A 346 -19.96 19.92 -31.41
C GLY A 346 -19.52 21.24 -30.77
N CYS A 347 -19.94 22.37 -31.33
CA CYS A 347 -19.71 23.70 -30.75
C CYS A 347 -20.87 24.16 -29.85
N GLU A 348 -20.60 25.16 -29.00
CA GLU A 348 -21.60 25.82 -28.14
C GLU A 348 -22.86 26.22 -28.95
N ASP A 349 -24.03 25.87 -28.41
CA ASP A 349 -25.36 26.16 -28.95
C ASP A 349 -26.26 26.50 -27.75
N TYR A 350 -26.46 27.79 -27.52
CA TYR A 350 -27.06 28.28 -26.29
C TYR A 350 -28.58 28.08 -26.22
N ASP A 351 -29.26 28.17 -27.36
CA ASP A 351 -30.73 28.08 -27.43
C ASP A 351 -31.27 26.73 -27.96
N LEU A 352 -30.36 25.84 -28.36
CA LEU A 352 -30.60 24.44 -28.71
C LEU A 352 -31.42 24.26 -29.98
N ASP A 353 -31.27 25.16 -30.95
CA ASP A 353 -31.88 25.01 -32.27
C ASP A 353 -31.05 24.13 -33.24
N GLY A 354 -29.82 23.81 -32.84
CA GLY A 354 -28.89 22.94 -33.53
C GLY A 354 -27.79 23.70 -34.29
N TYR A 355 -27.85 25.02 -34.43
CA TYR A 355 -26.78 25.84 -35.00
C TYR A 355 -25.85 26.35 -33.89
N SER A 356 -24.56 26.51 -34.19
CA SER A 356 -23.61 26.99 -33.18
C SER A 356 -23.71 28.50 -32.97
N ASP A 357 -23.48 28.98 -31.76
CA ASP A 357 -23.48 30.40 -31.38
C ASP A 357 -22.56 31.28 -32.26
N ALA A 358 -21.52 30.67 -32.84
CA ALA A 358 -20.56 31.35 -33.71
C ALA A 358 -21.12 31.60 -35.13
N THR A 359 -22.09 30.81 -35.57
CA THR A 359 -22.70 30.89 -36.90
C THR A 359 -24.16 31.33 -36.87
N ASP A 360 -24.82 31.15 -35.73
CA ASP A 360 -26.16 31.62 -35.45
C ASP A 360 -26.18 33.15 -35.26
N VAL A 361 -27.00 33.83 -36.06
CA VAL A 361 -27.19 35.28 -35.96
C VAL A 361 -28.07 35.68 -34.77
N PHE A 362 -28.89 34.75 -34.27
CA PHE A 362 -29.78 34.91 -33.12
C PHE A 362 -29.55 33.83 -32.03
N PRO A 363 -28.37 33.78 -31.35
CA PRO A 363 -27.98 32.73 -30.39
C PRO A 363 -28.83 32.59 -29.10
N THR A 364 -29.97 33.26 -29.01
CA THR A 364 -30.86 33.24 -27.84
C THR A 364 -32.33 33.04 -28.23
N GLU A 365 -32.62 32.89 -29.52
CA GLU A 365 -33.95 32.71 -30.06
C GLU A 365 -33.97 31.50 -31.01
N SER A 366 -34.21 30.33 -30.43
CA SER A 366 -34.15 29.00 -31.07
C SER A 366 -35.03 28.78 -32.32
N THR A 367 -35.79 29.78 -32.73
CA THR A 367 -36.63 29.73 -33.92
C THR A 367 -36.03 30.50 -35.10
N GLN A 368 -34.92 31.22 -34.91
CA GLN A 368 -34.21 32.00 -35.91
C GLN A 368 -32.71 31.72 -35.83
N TRP A 369 -32.05 31.54 -36.96
CA TRP A 369 -30.60 31.28 -37.00
C TRP A 369 -29.85 32.01 -38.12
N LEU A 370 -30.58 32.66 -39.02
CA LEU A 370 -30.05 33.29 -40.23
C LEU A 370 -30.76 34.63 -40.46
N ASP A 371 -29.99 35.63 -40.86
CA ASP A 371 -30.45 36.96 -41.28
C ASP A 371 -29.70 37.29 -42.57
N SER A 372 -30.37 37.21 -43.71
CA SER A 372 -29.72 37.34 -45.03
C SER A 372 -29.46 38.78 -45.44
N ASP A 373 -30.21 39.75 -44.91
CA ASP A 373 -30.07 41.16 -45.26
C ASP A 373 -29.55 42.06 -44.13
N GLU A 374 -29.33 41.49 -42.95
CA GLU A 374 -28.72 42.10 -41.76
C GLU A 374 -29.59 43.19 -41.12
N ASP A 375 -30.93 43.07 -41.18
CA ASP A 375 -31.86 44.03 -40.60
C ASP A 375 -32.28 43.72 -39.15
N GLY A 376 -31.92 42.54 -38.65
CA GLY A 376 -32.21 42.08 -37.29
C GLY A 376 -33.51 41.27 -37.16
N TYR A 377 -34.17 40.91 -38.25
CA TYR A 377 -35.25 39.92 -38.28
C TYR A 377 -34.77 38.64 -38.95
N GLY A 378 -35.10 37.48 -38.37
CA GLY A 378 -34.58 36.21 -38.88
C GLY A 378 -35.38 35.67 -40.08
N ASP A 379 -34.69 35.05 -41.02
CA ASP A 379 -35.25 34.55 -42.30
C ASP A 379 -36.29 33.43 -42.13
N ASN A 380 -36.32 32.75 -40.97
CA ASN A 380 -37.24 31.64 -40.76
C ASN A 380 -38.67 32.17 -40.56
N ALA A 381 -39.48 32.09 -41.61
CA ALA A 381 -40.85 32.61 -41.63
C ALA A 381 -41.78 31.99 -40.57
N ASP A 382 -41.50 30.75 -40.13
CA ASP A 382 -42.27 30.09 -39.07
C ASP A 382 -41.75 30.42 -37.65
N GLY A 383 -40.65 31.17 -37.55
CA GLY A 383 -40.02 31.57 -36.30
C GLY A 383 -40.58 32.86 -35.70
N PHE A 384 -40.08 33.22 -34.52
CA PHE A 384 -40.47 34.44 -33.83
C PHE A 384 -40.07 35.66 -34.66
N GLN A 385 -41.06 36.52 -34.94
CA GLN A 385 -40.90 37.74 -35.75
C GLN A 385 -40.10 37.52 -37.04
N GLY A 386 -40.33 36.41 -37.73
CA GLY A 386 -39.59 36.09 -38.96
C GLY A 386 -39.78 37.16 -40.04
N ASP A 387 -38.70 37.45 -40.76
CA ASP A 387 -38.65 38.48 -41.76
C ASP A 387 -39.58 38.14 -42.95
N GLY A 388 -40.53 39.04 -43.20
CA GLY A 388 -41.43 38.98 -44.34
C GLY A 388 -40.77 39.40 -45.66
N CYS A 389 -39.54 39.89 -45.62
CA CYS A 389 -38.78 40.50 -46.70
C CYS A 389 -37.30 40.09 -46.75
N SER A 390 -36.96 38.83 -46.41
CA SER A 390 -35.61 38.22 -46.24
C SER A 390 -34.40 38.63 -47.10
N ASP A 391 -34.55 39.37 -48.19
CA ASP A 391 -33.46 39.88 -49.03
C ASP A 391 -33.44 41.43 -49.09
N VAL A 392 -34.27 42.12 -48.31
CA VAL A 392 -34.55 43.55 -48.38
C VAL A 392 -34.75 44.14 -46.98
N VAL A 393 -33.67 44.75 -46.48
CA VAL A 393 -33.63 45.46 -45.19
C VAL A 393 -34.88 46.30 -44.93
N GLY A 394 -35.49 46.08 -43.76
CA GLY A 394 -36.63 46.83 -43.27
C GLY A 394 -36.68 46.96 -41.76
N ASP A 395 -37.74 47.58 -41.26
CA ASP A 395 -37.93 47.86 -39.84
C ASP A 395 -39.40 47.82 -39.38
N SER A 396 -40.34 47.40 -40.23
CA SER A 396 -41.74 47.20 -39.86
C SER A 396 -41.90 46.21 -38.70
N THR A 397 -42.88 46.46 -37.84
CA THR A 397 -43.06 45.78 -36.54
C THR A 397 -44.48 45.26 -36.26
N GLN A 398 -45.45 45.54 -37.13
CA GLN A 398 -46.87 45.21 -36.85
C GLN A 398 -47.40 44.05 -37.67
N ASP A 399 -47.00 43.92 -38.92
CA ASP A 399 -47.57 42.94 -39.84
C ASP A 399 -46.50 42.02 -40.45
N ARG A 400 -45.73 42.52 -41.41
CA ARG A 400 -44.63 41.82 -42.06
C ARG A 400 -43.37 42.34 -41.40
N PHE A 401 -42.84 41.65 -40.40
CA PHE A 401 -41.60 42.07 -39.74
C PHE A 401 -40.45 42.15 -40.75
N GLY A 402 -39.48 43.07 -40.56
CA GLY A 402 -38.30 43.22 -41.44
C GLY A 402 -38.56 43.75 -42.85
N CYS A 403 -39.77 44.23 -43.13
CA CYS A 403 -40.06 44.89 -44.40
C CYS A 403 -39.86 46.42 -44.33
N PRO A 404 -39.61 47.10 -45.46
CA PRO A 404 -39.53 48.55 -45.48
C PRO A 404 -40.78 49.22 -44.91
N ASP A 405 -40.58 50.16 -43.98
CA ASP A 405 -41.58 51.03 -43.37
C ASP A 405 -41.08 52.48 -43.48
N THR A 406 -41.57 53.20 -44.49
CA THR A 406 -41.02 54.50 -44.88
C THR A 406 -41.33 55.61 -43.86
N ASP A 407 -42.44 55.53 -43.13
CA ASP A 407 -42.87 56.56 -42.18
C ASP A 407 -42.74 56.16 -40.71
N THR A 408 -42.32 54.93 -40.44
CA THR A 408 -41.97 54.37 -39.14
C THR A 408 -43.16 54.23 -38.18
N ASP A 409 -44.35 53.99 -38.71
CA ASP A 409 -45.57 53.75 -37.92
C ASP A 409 -45.72 52.28 -37.45
N GLY A 410 -44.88 51.41 -38.00
CA GLY A 410 -44.77 50.00 -37.72
C GLY A 410 -45.39 49.09 -38.78
N TRP A 411 -46.16 49.60 -39.73
CA TRP A 411 -46.74 48.81 -40.82
C TRP A 411 -45.84 48.84 -42.06
N SER A 412 -45.72 47.72 -42.75
CA SER A 412 -44.91 47.65 -43.96
C SER A 412 -45.51 48.48 -45.11
N ASP A 413 -44.66 49.13 -45.92
CA ASP A 413 -45.05 49.95 -47.09
C ASP A 413 -46.04 49.25 -48.05
N LEU A 414 -45.99 47.92 -48.11
CA LEU A 414 -46.84 47.12 -48.99
C LEU A 414 -48.27 46.98 -48.47
N ASN A 415 -48.45 46.95 -47.15
CA ASN A 415 -49.74 46.73 -46.48
C ASN A 415 -50.27 48.00 -45.79
N ASP A 416 -49.49 49.07 -45.82
CA ASP A 416 -49.88 50.39 -45.38
C ASP A 416 -50.63 51.15 -46.51
N ALA A 417 -51.85 51.59 -46.23
CA ALA A 417 -52.63 52.42 -47.15
C ALA A 417 -52.05 53.84 -47.32
N PHE A 418 -51.28 54.33 -46.36
CA PHE A 418 -50.63 55.64 -46.33
C PHE A 418 -49.12 55.56 -45.97
N PRO A 419 -48.25 54.97 -46.82
CA PRO A 419 -46.83 54.68 -46.51
C PRO A 419 -45.89 55.88 -46.24
N ASN A 420 -46.42 57.10 -46.14
CA ASN A 420 -45.65 58.31 -45.90
C ASN A 420 -46.29 59.19 -44.79
N GLU A 421 -47.29 58.67 -44.08
CA GLU A 421 -48.03 59.36 -43.03
C GLU A 421 -48.17 58.48 -41.78
N VAL A 422 -47.25 58.69 -40.83
CA VAL A 422 -47.07 57.91 -39.59
C VAL A 422 -48.30 57.77 -38.67
N THR A 423 -49.39 58.46 -38.97
CA THR A 423 -50.62 58.44 -38.15
C THR A 423 -51.76 57.65 -38.78
N GLN A 424 -51.59 57.10 -39.99
CA GLN A 424 -52.60 56.35 -40.73
C GLN A 424 -51.97 55.13 -41.39
N HIS A 425 -52.60 53.95 -41.27
CA HIS A 425 -52.15 52.74 -41.98
C HIS A 425 -53.26 51.95 -42.70
N SER A 426 -54.52 52.30 -42.46
CA SER A 426 -55.69 51.55 -42.95
C SER A 426 -56.69 52.51 -43.57
N ASP A 427 -57.31 52.06 -44.66
CA ASP A 427 -58.37 52.75 -45.40
C ASP A 427 -59.44 51.71 -45.76
N THR A 428 -60.49 51.60 -44.95
CA THR A 428 -61.47 50.52 -45.06
C THR A 428 -62.37 50.64 -46.29
N ASP A 429 -62.69 51.86 -46.73
CA ASP A 429 -63.60 52.11 -47.85
C ASP A 429 -62.91 52.65 -49.13
N GLY A 430 -61.62 52.96 -49.06
CA GLY A 430 -60.75 53.25 -50.18
C GLY A 430 -60.90 54.69 -50.70
N ASP A 431 -61.32 55.62 -49.86
CA ASP A 431 -61.61 57.01 -50.23
C ASP A 431 -60.40 57.96 -50.11
N GLY A 432 -59.31 57.46 -49.51
CA GLY A 432 -58.07 58.21 -49.31
C GLY A 432 -58.00 58.99 -47.99
N PHE A 433 -58.93 58.77 -47.04
CA PHE A 433 -58.84 59.22 -45.66
C PHE A 433 -58.63 58.02 -44.73
N GLY A 434 -57.70 58.12 -43.78
CA GLY A 434 -57.30 56.95 -42.99
C GLY A 434 -58.22 56.68 -41.80
N ASP A 435 -58.41 55.40 -41.46
CA ASP A 435 -59.36 54.96 -40.44
C ASP A 435 -59.05 55.47 -39.01
N SER A 436 -57.81 55.93 -38.75
CA SER A 436 -57.44 56.46 -37.44
C SER A 436 -57.95 57.88 -37.27
N ILE A 437 -59.13 58.04 -36.66
CA ILE A 437 -59.80 59.33 -36.45
C ILE A 437 -58.95 60.39 -35.72
N ASN A 438 -57.97 59.98 -34.91
CA ASN A 438 -57.06 60.89 -34.21
C ASN A 438 -55.76 61.17 -34.98
N GLY A 439 -55.58 60.57 -36.15
CA GLY A 439 -54.46 60.79 -37.06
C GLY A 439 -54.68 61.98 -37.98
N PHE A 440 -53.76 62.19 -38.92
CA PHE A 440 -53.86 63.21 -39.93
C PHE A 440 -55.04 62.91 -40.86
N GLN A 441 -55.97 63.86 -40.96
CA GLN A 441 -57.17 63.76 -41.80
C GLN A 441 -57.91 62.42 -41.65
N GLY A 442 -58.09 61.94 -40.42
CA GLY A 442 -58.74 60.66 -40.16
C GLY A 442 -60.22 60.67 -40.57
N ASP A 443 -60.65 59.57 -41.18
CA ASP A 443 -62.01 59.39 -41.69
C ASP A 443 -63.04 59.32 -40.55
N GLU A 444 -64.05 60.18 -40.61
CA GLU A 444 -65.18 60.21 -39.70
C GLU A 444 -66.36 59.33 -40.17
N CYS A 445 -66.23 58.72 -41.34
CA CYS A 445 -67.23 57.96 -42.07
C CYS A 445 -66.74 56.58 -42.58
N LEU A 446 -65.88 55.90 -41.79
CA LEU A 446 -65.16 54.61 -41.97
C LEU A 446 -65.63 53.52 -42.96
N THR A 447 -66.90 53.49 -43.37
CA THR A 447 -67.44 52.47 -44.28
C THR A 447 -68.11 53.06 -45.52
N ASP A 448 -68.20 54.38 -45.60
CA ASP A 448 -68.95 55.13 -46.60
C ASP A 448 -68.05 56.16 -47.28
N ALA A 449 -67.36 55.72 -48.34
CA ALA A 449 -66.38 56.51 -49.07
C ALA A 449 -66.88 57.92 -49.44
N GLY A 450 -66.08 58.93 -49.09
CA GLY A 450 -66.42 60.33 -49.26
C GLY A 450 -65.25 61.22 -49.70
N THR A 451 -65.51 62.52 -49.80
CA THR A 451 -64.51 63.51 -50.24
C THR A 451 -64.51 64.80 -49.41
N SER A 452 -65.33 64.86 -48.36
CA SER A 452 -65.42 66.03 -47.47
C SER A 452 -64.08 66.30 -46.76
N THR A 453 -63.74 67.58 -46.59
CA THR A 453 -62.45 68.02 -46.00
C THR A 453 -62.55 69.17 -45.00
N GLU A 454 -63.70 69.84 -44.87
CA GLU A 454 -63.80 71.07 -44.08
C GLU A 454 -64.37 70.85 -42.68
N ASP A 455 -65.33 69.94 -42.53
CA ASP A 455 -65.99 69.67 -41.25
C ASP A 455 -65.80 68.23 -40.76
N ARG A 456 -65.99 67.24 -41.64
CA ARG A 456 -65.86 65.82 -41.35
C ARG A 456 -65.10 65.14 -42.49
N PHE A 457 -63.85 64.76 -42.25
CA PHE A 457 -63.02 64.12 -43.27
C PHE A 457 -63.58 62.76 -43.69
N GLY A 458 -63.48 62.40 -44.98
CA GLY A 458 -63.90 61.10 -45.53
C GLY A 458 -65.42 60.87 -45.62
N CYS A 459 -66.24 61.85 -45.25
CA CYS A 459 -67.69 61.73 -45.41
C CYS A 459 -68.17 62.13 -46.82
N LEU A 460 -69.31 61.56 -47.23
CA LEU A 460 -69.97 61.87 -48.50
C LEU A 460 -70.17 63.39 -48.66
N ASP A 461 -69.65 63.93 -49.76
CA ASP A 461 -69.76 65.31 -50.21
C ASP A 461 -70.22 65.27 -51.67
N THR A 462 -71.52 65.39 -51.87
CA THR A 462 -72.18 65.14 -53.15
C THR A 462 -71.85 66.21 -54.21
N ASP A 463 -71.56 67.45 -53.82
CA ASP A 463 -71.28 68.57 -54.73
C ASP A 463 -69.82 69.01 -54.78
N SER A 464 -68.97 68.39 -53.95
CA SER A 464 -67.52 68.57 -53.90
C SER A 464 -67.10 69.97 -53.48
N ASP A 465 -67.83 70.59 -52.56
CA ASP A 465 -67.54 71.91 -52.00
C ASP A 465 -66.64 71.86 -50.75
N GLY A 466 -66.41 70.65 -50.24
CA GLY A 466 -65.58 70.35 -49.07
C GLY A 466 -66.36 70.06 -47.80
N TRP A 467 -67.67 70.30 -47.74
CA TRP A 467 -68.52 70.02 -46.57
C TRP A 467 -69.28 68.70 -46.71
N SER A 468 -69.42 67.97 -45.61
CA SER A 468 -70.17 66.71 -45.64
C SER A 468 -71.68 66.93 -45.81
N ASP A 469 -72.36 66.06 -46.57
CA ASP A 469 -73.83 66.05 -46.78
C ASP A 469 -74.62 66.08 -45.45
N LEU A 470 -74.01 65.62 -44.35
CA LEU A 470 -74.60 65.53 -43.02
C LEU A 470 -74.64 66.87 -42.28
N ASN A 471 -73.75 67.80 -42.62
CA ASN A 471 -73.63 69.13 -42.02
C ASN A 471 -73.77 70.27 -43.04
N ASP A 472 -74.02 69.94 -44.30
CA ASP A 472 -74.33 70.88 -45.36
C ASP A 472 -75.86 71.11 -45.46
N ALA A 473 -76.27 72.38 -45.40
CA ALA A 473 -77.66 72.78 -45.60
C ALA A 473 -78.11 72.64 -47.07
N PHE A 474 -77.17 72.62 -48.02
CA PHE A 474 -77.38 72.53 -49.45
C PHE A 474 -76.49 71.47 -50.16
N PRO A 475 -76.63 70.15 -49.87
CA PRO A 475 -75.75 69.06 -50.36
C PRO A 475 -75.68 68.82 -51.90
N GLY A 476 -76.15 69.75 -52.72
CA GLY A 476 -76.12 69.67 -54.18
C GLY A 476 -75.77 71.01 -54.84
N ASP A 477 -75.33 72.00 -54.07
CA ASP A 477 -74.94 73.34 -54.51
C ASP A 477 -73.55 73.73 -53.99
N VAL A 478 -72.54 73.49 -54.83
CA VAL A 478 -71.12 73.77 -54.60
C VAL A 478 -70.75 75.21 -54.21
N THR A 479 -71.71 76.13 -54.20
CA THR A 479 -71.48 77.55 -53.89
C THR A 479 -71.88 77.96 -52.48
N GLN A 480 -72.57 77.12 -51.71
CA GLN A 480 -73.08 77.46 -50.39
C GLN A 480 -73.29 76.22 -49.49
N HIS A 481 -72.84 76.29 -48.23
CA HIS A 481 -72.92 75.16 -47.30
C HIS A 481 -73.72 75.44 -45.99
N SER A 482 -74.06 76.70 -45.70
CA SER A 482 -74.69 77.12 -44.42
C SER A 482 -75.89 78.04 -44.66
N ASP A 483 -77.00 77.78 -43.94
CA ASP A 483 -78.23 78.59 -43.96
C ASP A 483 -78.46 79.26 -42.59
N ASP A 484 -77.94 80.47 -42.43
CA ASP A 484 -78.01 81.22 -41.17
C ASP A 484 -79.39 81.82 -40.87
N ASP A 485 -80.20 82.13 -41.90
CA ASP A 485 -81.51 82.78 -41.76
C ASP A 485 -82.72 81.86 -42.00
N GLY A 486 -82.48 80.62 -42.42
CA GLY A 486 -83.43 79.52 -42.40
C GLY A 486 -84.50 79.60 -43.49
N ASP A 487 -84.21 80.26 -44.61
CA ASP A 487 -85.17 80.44 -45.71
C ASP A 487 -85.02 79.44 -46.87
N GLY A 488 -83.95 78.64 -46.85
CA GLY A 488 -83.74 77.45 -47.66
C GLY A 488 -83.53 77.65 -49.15
#